data_AF-A0A538BXG5-F1
#
_entry.id   AF-A0A538BXG5-F1
#
_cell.length_a   1.000
_cell.length_b   1.000
_cell.length_c   1.000
_cell.angle_alpha   90.00
_cell.angle_beta   90.00
_cell.angle_gamma   90.00
#
_symmetry.space_group_name_H-M   'P 1'
#
loop_
_entity.id
_entity.type
_entity.pdbx_description
1 polymer ?
#
loop_
_entity_poly.entity_id
_entity_poly.type
_entity_poly.pdbx_seq_one_letter_code
_entity_poly.pdbx_strand_id
1 'polypeptide(L)' 'MPDTASRLLGSGPGRLLDVGCGTGFHTVRFVEAAWSVVGVDPSDDQLRLARRRSLRRTFATCEPKTPR' A
#
# COMPACT_ATOMS: atom_id res chain seq x y z
N MET A 1 -1.76 -9.15 -16.26
CA MET A 1 -2.65 -9.98 -15.41
C MET A 1 -2.71 -9.33 -14.03
N PRO A 2 -3.90 -9.03 -13.48
CA PRO A 2 -4.01 -8.51 -12.11
C PRO A 2 -3.58 -9.58 -11.10
N ASP A 3 -2.89 -9.16 -10.04
CA ASP A 3 -2.52 -10.06 -8.93
C ASP A 3 -3.76 -10.54 -8.17
N THR A 4 -3.57 -11.56 -7.33
CA THR A 4 -4.67 -12.19 -6.58
C THR A 4 -5.43 -11.18 -5.72
N ALA A 5 -4.74 -10.24 -5.08
CA ALA A 5 -5.38 -9.25 -4.21
C ALA A 5 -6.27 -8.29 -5.03
N SER A 6 -5.77 -7.82 -6.18
CA SER A 6 -6.52 -6.96 -7.10
C SER A 6 -7.77 -7.66 -7.66
N ARG A 7 -7.69 -8.98 -7.92
CA ARG A 7 -8.84 -9.79 -8.38
C ARG A 7 -9.91 -9.95 -7.31
N LEU A 8 -9.52 -10.18 -6.06
CA LEU A 8 -10.46 -10.42 -4.96
C LEU A 8 -11.17 -9.14 -4.50
N LEU A 9 -10.47 -8.01 -4.54
CA LEU A 9 -11.01 -6.73 -4.09
C LEU A 9 -11.84 -6.01 -5.18
N GLY A 10 -11.55 -6.26 -6.45
CA GLY A 10 -12.17 -5.53 -7.56
C GLY A 10 -11.77 -4.05 -7.59
N SER A 11 -12.59 -3.23 -8.25
CA SER A 11 -12.45 -1.78 -8.27
C SER A 11 -13.44 -1.12 -7.31
N GLY A 12 -13.07 0.01 -6.72
CA GLY A 12 -14.00 0.76 -5.89
C GLY A 12 -13.41 2.08 -5.39
N PRO A 13 -14.20 3.15 -5.29
CA PRO A 13 -13.74 4.46 -4.76
C PRO A 13 -13.50 4.44 -3.24
N GLY A 14 -13.36 3.25 -2.64
CA GLY A 14 -13.22 3.06 -1.21
C GLY A 14 -11.82 3.37 -0.69
N ARG A 15 -11.68 3.28 0.64
CA ARG A 15 -10.37 3.37 1.31
C ARG A 15 -9.78 1.98 1.48
N LEU A 16 -8.48 1.85 1.22
CA LEU A 16 -7.74 0.60 1.34
C LEU A 16 -6.49 0.84 2.20
N LEU A 17 -6.21 -0.09 3.11
CA LEU A 17 -4.97 -0.13 3.88
C LEU A 17 -4.14 -1.32 3.40
N ASP A 18 -2.95 -1.05 2.85
CA ASP A 18 -2.01 -2.06 2.39
C ASP A 18 -0.95 -2.30 3.47
N VAL A 19 -1.07 -3.41 4.21
CA VAL A 19 -0.24 -3.73 5.38
C VAL A 19 0.94 -4.60 4.97
N GLY A 20 2.16 -4.15 5.24
CA GLY A 20 3.36 -4.75 4.69
C GLY A 20 3.49 -4.42 3.21
N CYS A 21 3.25 -3.16 2.84
CA CYS A 21 3.18 -2.74 1.43
C CYS A 21 4.52 -2.89 0.70
N GLY A 22 5.63 -3.09 1.43
CA GLY A 22 6.98 -3.22 0.89
C GLY A 22 7.32 -2.04 0.00
N THR A 23 7.87 -2.33 -1.17
CA THR A 23 8.17 -1.32 -2.19
C THR A 23 6.96 -0.77 -2.95
N GLY A 24 5.73 -1.10 -2.57
CA GLY A 24 4.49 -0.55 -3.14
C GLY A 24 3.96 -1.26 -4.39
N PHE A 25 4.36 -2.50 -4.64
CA PHE A 25 3.98 -3.24 -5.86
C PHE A 25 2.46 -3.44 -6.01
N HIS A 26 1.76 -3.84 -4.95
CA HIS A 26 0.29 -3.96 -4.98
C HIS A 26 -0.38 -2.59 -4.80
N THR A 27 0.20 -1.71 -3.98
CA THR A 27 -0.29 -0.35 -3.74
C THR A 27 -0.56 0.39 -5.05
N VAL A 28 0.37 0.34 -6.02
CA VAL A 28 0.22 0.96 -7.35
C VAL A 28 -1.04 0.46 -8.07
N ARG A 29 -1.26 -0.85 -8.08
CA ARG A 29 -2.41 -1.46 -8.78
C ARG A 29 -3.73 -1.12 -8.12
N PHE A 30 -3.76 -1.05 -6.80
CA PHE A 30 -4.95 -0.58 -6.08
C PHE A 30 -5.27 0.89 -6.41
N VAL A 31 -4.25 1.74 -6.61
CA VAL A 31 -4.47 3.11 -7.13
C VAL A 31 -5.14 3.08 -8.49
N GLU A 32 -4.59 2.29 -9.41
CA GLU A 32 -5.07 2.18 -10.79
C GLU A 32 -6.51 1.62 -10.83
N ALA A 33 -6.86 0.78 -9.86
CA ALA A 33 -8.21 0.27 -9.64
C ALA A 33 -9.15 1.24 -8.87
N ALA A 34 -8.76 2.52 -8.77
CA ALA A 34 -9.52 3.63 -8.17
C ALA A 34 -9.69 3.61 -6.64
N TRP A 35 -8.94 2.78 -5.91
CA TRP A 35 -8.95 2.78 -4.45
C TRP A 35 -8.15 3.93 -3.89
N SER A 36 -8.60 4.62 -2.84
CA SER A 36 -7.77 5.52 -2.03
C SER A 36 -6.95 4.71 -1.02
N VAL A 37 -5.65 4.53 -1.29
CA VAL A 37 -4.79 3.60 -0.53
C VAL A 37 -3.83 4.36 0.39
N VAL A 38 -3.70 3.86 1.61
CA VAL A 38 -2.58 4.14 2.51
C VAL A 38 -1.72 2.90 2.59
N GLY A 39 -0.43 3.02 2.29
CA GLY A 39 0.54 1.93 2.45
C GLY A 39 1.27 2.03 3.79
N VAL A 40 1.41 0.92 4.51
CA VAL A 40 2.21 0.85 5.74
C VAL A 40 3.20 -0.29 5.68
N ASP A 41 4.42 -0.05 6.17
CA ASP A 41 5.49 -1.04 6.26
C ASP A 41 6.39 -0.69 7.45
N PRO A 42 6.93 -1.65 8.20
CA PRO A 42 7.88 -1.37 9.28
C PRO A 42 9.26 -0.91 8.76
N SER A 43 9.60 -1.14 7.49
CA SER A 43 10.88 -0.76 6.92
C SER A 43 10.82 0.61 6.25
N ASP A 44 11.53 1.58 6.81
CA ASP A 44 11.67 2.92 6.23
C ASP A 44 12.27 2.89 4.81
N ASP A 45 13.17 1.96 4.52
CA ASP A 45 13.77 1.81 3.20
C ASP A 45 12.78 1.26 2.17
N GLN A 46 11.91 0.32 2.57
CA GLN A 46 10.80 -0.13 1.73
C GLN A 46 9.87 1.04 1.40
N LEU A 47 9.50 1.85 2.40
CA LEU A 47 8.65 3.02 2.20
C LEU A 47 9.32 4.12 1.36
N ARG A 48 10.64 4.30 1.48
CA ARG A 48 11.40 5.21 0.62
C ARG A 48 11.30 4.79 -0.85
N LEU A 49 11.41 3.49 -1.12
CA LEU A 49 11.26 2.93 -2.46
C LEU A 49 9.80 2.96 -2.95
N ALA A 50 8.83 2.76 -2.05
CA ALA A 50 7.40 2.83 -2.37
C ALA A 50 6.97 4.24 -2.78
N ARG A 51 7.42 5.27 -2.04
CA ARG A 51 7.15 6.68 -2.34
C ARG A 51 7.64 7.10 -3.73
N ARG A 52 8.76 6.53 -4.20
CA ARG A 52 9.30 6.79 -5.55
C ARG A 52 8.44 6.21 -6.67
N ARG A 53 7.64 5.17 -6.36
CA ARG A 53 6.82 4.44 -7.33
C ARG A 53 5.39 4.95 -7.46
N SER A 54 4.96 5.96 -6.70
CA SER A 54 3.53 6.35 -6.72
C SER A 54 3.29 7.84 -6.54
N LEU A 55 2.71 8.44 -7.58
CA LEU A 55 2.16 9.78 -7.64
C LEU A 55 1.13 10.00 -6.51
N ARG A 56 1.43 10.99 -5.64
CA ARG A 56 0.54 11.65 -4.66
C ARG A 56 -0.19 10.72 -3.67
N ARG A 57 0.51 9.80 -3.00
CA ARG A 57 -0.09 8.92 -1.97
C ARG A 57 0.61 8.90 -0.62
N THR A 58 -0.17 8.57 0.40
CA THR A 58 0.25 8.55 1.80
C THR A 58 0.85 7.19 2.16
N PHE A 59 2.08 7.24 2.68
CA PHE A 59 2.82 6.09 3.19
C PHE A 59 3.28 6.37 4.61
N ALA A 60 3.10 5.43 5.53
CA ALA A 60 3.49 5.58 6.93
C ALA A 60 4.29 4.38 7.43
N THR A 61 5.28 4.64 8.28
CA THR A 61 5.99 3.60 9.01
C THR A 61 5.12 3.15 10.18
N CYS A 62 5.01 1.84 10.38
CA CYS A 62 4.34 1.29 11.55
C CYS A 62 5.40 0.97 12.60
N GLU A 63 5.37 1.67 13.74
CA GLU A 63 6.19 1.30 14.88
C GLU A 63 5.66 0.01 15.52
N PRO A 64 6.52 -0.94 15.89
CA PRO A 64 6.10 -2.11 16.62
C PRO A 64 5.45 -1.69 17.94
N LYS A 65 4.20 -2.11 18.16
CA LYS A 65 3.59 -1.96 19.48
C LYS A 65 4.40 -2.75 20.49
N THR A 66 4.85 -2.10 21.55
CA THR A 66 5.45 -2.77 22.70
C THR A 66 4.45 -3.82 23.20
N PRO A 67 4.84 -5.11 23.29
CA PRO A 67 3.94 -6.11 23.85
C PRO A 67 3.58 -5.68 25.28
N ARG A 68 2.28 -5.67 25.57
CA ARG A 68 1.76 -5.45 26.93
C ARG A 68 1.96 -6.69 27.78
#